data_AF-A0A941NXP8-F1
#
_entry.id   AF-A0A941NXP8-F1
#
_cell.length_a   1.000
_cell.length_b   1.000
_cell.length_c   1.000
_cell.angle_alpha   90.00
_cell.angle_beta   90.00
_cell.angle_gamma   90.00
#
_symmetry.space_group_name_H-M   'P 1'
#
loop_
_entity.id
_entity.type
_entity.pdbx_description
1 polymer ?
#
loop_
_entity_poly.entity_id
_entity_poly.type
_entity_poly.pdbx_seq_one_letter_code
_entity_poly.pdbx_strand_id
1 'polypeptide(L)' 'MINLITWLLRIAVFVILAVFASKNSQPVTLHYYLDQSIELPFSVVLLIFFALGALITVLFVRCRCHSSE' A
#
# COMPACT_ATOMS: atom_id res chain seq x y z
N MET A 1 -8.89 7.54 -27.34
CA MET A 1 -9.90 7.68 -26.27
C MET A 1 -9.54 6.90 -25.00
N ILE A 2 -9.11 5.63 -25.08
CA ILE A 2 -8.71 4.82 -23.91
C ILE A 2 -7.66 5.51 -22.99
N ASN A 3 -6.66 6.22 -23.53
CA ASN A 3 -5.66 6.91 -22.70
C ASN A 3 -6.26 7.99 -21.78
N LEU A 4 -7.28 8.74 -22.23
CA LEU A 4 -7.92 9.76 -21.40
C LEU A 4 -8.67 9.11 -20.23
N ILE A 5 -9.36 8.00 -20.49
CA ILE A 5 -10.09 7.24 -19.47
C ILE A 5 -9.11 6.66 -18.44
N THR A 6 -8.03 6.02 -18.89
CA THR A 6 -7.00 5.47 -18.00
C THR A 6 -6.31 6.57 -17.17
N TRP A 7 -6.06 7.74 -17.78
CA TRP A 7 -5.45 8.87 -17.09
C TRP A 7 -6.38 9.48 -16.03
N LEU A 8 -7.65 9.71 -16.38
CA LEU A 8 -8.67 10.17 -15.43
C LEU A 8 -8.87 9.17 -14.28
N LEU A 9 -8.90 7.87 -14.58
CA LEU A 9 -9.02 6.82 -13.56
C LEU A 9 -7.84 6.89 -12.57
N ARG A 10 -6.60 7.06 -13.05
CA ARG A 10 -5.43 7.21 -12.18
C ARG A 10 -5.54 8.40 -11.26
N ILE A 11 -5.97 9.56 -11.78
CA ILE A 11 -6.19 10.76 -10.96
C ILE A 11 -7.29 10.53 -9.95
N ALA A 12 -8.42 9.93 -10.35
CA ALA A 12 -9.53 9.64 -9.46
C ALA A 12 -9.07 8.71 -8.31
N VAL A 13 -8.37 7.63 -8.62
CA VAL A 13 -7.78 6.71 -7.63
C VAL A 13 -6.84 7.46 -6.69
N PHE A 14 -5.93 8.29 -7.23
CA PHE A 14 -5.01 9.07 -6.42
C PHE A 14 -5.73 10.03 -5.46
N VAL A 15 -6.72 10.79 -5.95
CA VAL A 15 -7.51 11.72 -5.14
C VAL A 15 -8.27 10.98 -4.04
N ILE A 16 -8.90 9.84 -4.36
CA ILE A 16 -9.60 9.00 -3.38
C ILE A 16 -8.64 8.57 -2.27
N LEU A 17 -7.46 8.05 -2.63
CA LEU A 17 -6.45 7.63 -1.67
C LEU A 17 -5.91 8.80 -0.84
N ALA A 18 -5.72 9.98 -1.44
CA ALA A 18 -5.25 11.17 -0.74
C ALA A 18 -6.28 11.69 0.28
N VAL A 19 -7.56 11.76 -0.12
CA VAL A 19 -8.66 12.14 0.78
C VAL A 19 -8.82 11.11 1.90
N PHE A 20 -8.75 9.81 1.57
CA PHE A 20 -8.77 8.75 2.55
C PHE A 20 -7.61 8.90 3.55
N ALA A 21 -6.39 9.14 3.09
CA ALA A 21 -5.25 9.35 3.96
C ALA A 21 -5.42 10.58 4.86
N SER A 22 -5.89 11.71 4.31
CA SER A 22 -6.13 12.95 5.06
C SER A 22 -7.21 12.79 6.13
N LYS A 23 -8.34 12.15 5.79
CA LYS A 23 -9.46 11.94 6.73
C LYS A 23 -9.18 10.86 7.76
N ASN A 24 -8.32 9.89 7.43
CA ASN A 24 -7.94 8.79 8.32
C ASN A 24 -6.49 8.97 8.82
N SER A 25 -6.08 10.22 9.06
CA SER A 25 -4.79 10.57 9.67
C SER A 25 -4.78 10.41 11.20
N GLN A 26 -5.83 9.80 11.77
CA GLN A 26 -5.88 9.51 13.20
C GLN A 26 -4.74 8.54 13.57
N PRO A 27 -3.98 8.84 14.63
CA PRO A 27 -2.90 7.97 15.08
C PRO A 27 -3.52 6.65 15.58
N VAL A 28 -2.96 5.54 15.13
CA VAL A 28 -3.24 4.19 15.64
C VAL A 28 -2.00 3.66 16.34
N THR A 29 -2.20 3.05 17.50
CA THR A 29 -1.14 2.46 18.30
C THR A 29 -0.95 1.00 17.90
N LEU A 30 0.21 0.67 17.35
CA LEU A 30 0.62 -0.70 17.06
C LEU A 30 1.36 -1.25 18.28
N HIS A 31 0.83 -2.30 18.90
CA HIS A 31 1.45 -2.97 20.05
C HIS A 31 2.28 -4.18 19.58
N TYR A 32 3.55 -4.23 20.00
CA TYR A 32 4.47 -5.33 19.70
C TYR A 32 4.82 -6.13 20.96
N TYR A 33 5.46 -7.29 20.77
CA TYR A 33 5.72 -8.30 21.80
C TYR A 33 6.71 -7.90 22.93
N LEU A 34 7.15 -6.65 23.01
CA LEU A 34 8.16 -6.15 23.96
C LEU A 34 7.71 -4.87 24.68
N ASP A 35 6.42 -4.72 24.94
CA ASP A 35 5.79 -3.46 25.42
C ASP A 35 6.07 -2.24 24.51
N GLN A 36 6.63 -2.49 23.33
CA GLN A 36 6.93 -1.46 22.36
C GLN A 36 5.64 -1.12 21.62
N SER A 37 5.24 0.14 21.70
CA SER A 37 4.17 0.70 20.89
C SER A 37 4.72 1.69 19.88
N ILE A 38 4.17 1.67 18.67
CA ILE A 38 4.46 2.70 17.66
C ILE A 38 3.15 3.34 17.25
N GLU A 39 3.09 4.67 17.31
CA GLU A 39 1.95 5.43 16.83
C GLU A 39 2.19 5.91 15.41
N LEU A 40 1.34 5.47 14.49
CA LEU A 40 1.38 5.83 13.08
C LEU A 40 -0.04 6.13 12.60
N PRO A 41 -0.24 7.01 11.60
CA PRO A 41 -1.55 7.15 10.97
C PRO A 41 -2.02 5.83 10.35
N PHE A 42 -3.31 5.51 10.46
CA PHE A 42 -3.87 4.26 9.92
C PHE A 42 -3.58 4.05 8.43
N SER A 43 -3.63 5.13 7.65
CA SER A 43 -3.30 5.13 6.23
C SER A 43 -1.86 4.70 5.94
N VAL A 44 -0.90 5.06 6.80
CA VAL A 44 0.51 4.66 6.68
C VAL A 44 0.67 3.17 6.97
N VAL A 45 -0.01 2.66 8.00
CA VAL A 45 0.00 1.24 8.34
C VAL A 45 -0.50 0.40 7.16
N LEU A 46 -1.66 0.76 6.60
CA LEU A 46 -2.21 0.09 5.41
C LEU A 46 -1.27 0.12 4.21
N LEU A 47 -0.63 1.26 3.95
CA LEU A 47 0.32 1.40 2.85
C LEU A 47 1.53 0.48 3.02
N ILE A 48 2.06 0.35 4.23
CA ILE A 48 3.18 -0.56 4.53
C ILE A 48 2.78 -2.00 4.23
N PHE A 49 1.63 -2.48 4.73
CA PHE A 49 1.17 -3.84 4.46
C PHE A 49 0.92 -4.09 2.96
N PHE A 50 0.33 -3.11 2.26
CA PHE A 50 0.15 -3.20 0.82
C PHE A 50 1.49 -3.29 0.07
N ALA A 51 2.46 -2.44 0.41
CA ALA A 51 3.78 -2.43 -0.20
C ALA A 51 4.53 -3.74 0.05
N LEU A 52 4.46 -4.29 1.28
CA LEU A 52 5.02 -5.59 1.61
C LEU A 52 4.38 -6.72 0.79
N GLY A 53 3.05 -6.74 0.67
CA GLY A 53 2.34 -7.72 -0.15
C GLY A 53 2.71 -7.63 -1.64
N ALA A 54 2.83 -6.42 -2.17
CA ALA A 54 3.29 -6.19 -3.53
C ALA A 54 4.75 -6.64 -3.74
N LEU A 55 5.63 -6.35 -2.77
CA LEU A 55 7.03 -6.79 -2.79
C LEU A 55 7.12 -8.31 -2.79
N ILE A 56 6.38 -8.99 -1.91
CA ILE A 56 6.29 -10.45 -1.88
C ILE A 56 5.83 -10.98 -3.24
N THR A 57 4.76 -10.41 -3.80
CA THR A 57 4.26 -10.80 -5.13
C THR A 57 5.33 -10.68 -6.20
N VAL A 58 6.06 -9.55 -6.24
CA VAL A 58 7.14 -9.34 -7.21
C VAL A 58 8.26 -10.36 -7.02
N LEU A 59 8.72 -10.59 -5.78
CA LEU A 59 9.80 -11.54 -5.49
C LEU A 59 9.42 -12.98 -5.88
N PHE A 60 8.20 -13.42 -5.54
CA PHE A 60 7.73 -14.77 -5.84
C PHE A 60 7.39 -14.96 -7.33
N VAL A 61 6.80 -13.97 -8.00
CA VAL A 61 6.59 -14.00 -9.45
C VAL A 61 7.92 -14.03 -10.20
N ARG A 62 8.93 -13.25 -9.78
CA ARG A 62 10.26 -13.28 -10.39
C ARG A 62 10.92 -14.66 -10.23
N CYS A 63 10.81 -15.29 -9.06
CA CYS A 63 11.33 -16.64 -8.83
C CYS A 63 10.70 -17.70 -9.74
N ARG A 64 9.44 -17.54 -10.16
CA ARG A 64 8.78 -18.46 -11.10
C ARG A 64 9.32 -18.41 -12.52
N CYS A 65 9.96 -17.31 -12.95
CA CYS A 65 10.57 -17.21 -14.28
C CYS A 65 12.04 -17.68 -14.34
N HIS A 66 12.75 -17.75 -13.21
CA HIS A 66 14.16 -18.18 -13.19
C HIS A 66 14.33 -19.70 -12.94
N SER A 67 13.28 -20.40 -12.49
CA SER A 67 13.36 -21.82 -12.12
C SER A 67 12.93 -22.79 -13.25
N SER A 68 12.77 -22.30 -14.49
CA SER A 68 12.33 -23.09 -15.65
C SER A 68 13.38 -23.20 -16.77
N GLU A 69 14.67 -23.18 -16.40
CA GLU A 69 15.79 -23.60 -17.26
C GLU A 69 16.52 -24.78 -16.61
#